data_AF-A0A1J4RRU1-F1
#
_entry.id   AF-A0A1J4RRU1-F1
#
_cell.length_a   1.000
_cell.length_b   1.000
_cell.length_c   1.000
_cell.angle_alpha   90.00
_cell.angle_beta   90.00
_cell.angle_gamma   90.00
#
_symmetry.space_group_name_H-M   'P 1'
#
loop_
_entity.id
_entity.type
_entity.pdbx_description
1 polymer ?
#
loop_
_entity_poly.entity_id
_entity_poly.type
_entity_poly.pdbx_seq_one_letter_code
_entity_poly.pdbx_strand_id
1 'polypeptide(L)'
;MKFYTNIFNKIISLENLFTAFDEFKIDKKNRKDVMVFEWELEKNIVELNRDLIYHKYKHGKYSEFRICDPKPRMIRKATVRDRVLHRAVFRILNPLFEPSFISHPFSCRGKTRVVVVRRTVA
;
A
#
# COMPACT_ATOMS: atom_id res chain seq x y z
N MET A 1 4.42 13.00 23.88
CA MET A 1 3.80 12.92 22.54
C MET A 1 4.87 13.22 21.51
N LYS A 2 5.19 12.30 20.60
CA LYS A 2 6.25 12.52 19.59
C LYS A 2 5.66 13.26 18.40
N PHE A 3 6.27 14.39 18.03
CA PHE A 3 5.91 15.14 16.83
C PHE A 3 6.88 14.79 15.71
N TYR A 4 6.32 14.41 14.56
CA TYR A 4 7.10 14.09 13.38
C TYR A 4 6.90 15.18 12.35
N THR A 5 7.95 15.96 12.10
CA THR A 5 7.97 16.96 11.03
C THR A 5 8.45 16.30 9.73
N ASN A 6 8.06 16.87 8.59
CA ASN A 6 8.57 16.47 7.28
C ASN A 6 8.19 15.06 6.78
N ILE A 7 7.17 14.41 7.37
CA ILE A 7 6.70 13.08 6.92
C ILE A 7 6.22 13.12 5.48
N PHE A 8 5.48 14.16 5.10
CA PHE A 8 4.93 14.30 3.76
C PHE A 8 6.03 14.24 2.69
N ASN A 9 7.11 15.01 2.86
CA ASN A 9 8.24 15.02 1.93
C ASN A 9 8.95 13.66 1.86
N LYS A 10 8.99 12.89 2.94
CA LYS A 10 9.48 11.51 2.94
C LYS A 10 8.56 10.55 2.19
N ILE A 11 7.24 10.75 2.28
CA ILE A 11 6.25 9.93 1.56
C ILE A 11 6.36 10.19 0.06
N ILE A 12 6.42 11.47 -0.35
CA ILE A 12 6.37 11.85 -1.76
C ILE A 12 7.74 11.77 -2.46
N SER A 13 8.83 11.49 -1.74
CA SER A 13 10.16 11.42 -2.35
C SER A 13 10.17 10.40 -3.49
N LEU A 14 10.84 10.75 -4.60
CA LEU A 14 10.90 9.87 -5.78
C LEU A 14 11.46 8.50 -5.41
N GLU A 15 12.53 8.47 -4.62
CA GLU A 15 13.12 7.24 -4.11
C GLU A 15 12.09 6.37 -3.37
N ASN A 16 11.29 6.96 -2.47
CA ASN A 16 10.26 6.21 -1.75
C ASN A 16 9.16 5.68 -2.68
N LEU A 17 8.76 6.46 -3.69
CA LEU A 17 7.76 6.06 -4.67
C LEU A 17 8.25 4.90 -5.55
N PHE A 18 9.51 4.94 -6.00
CA PHE A 18 10.13 3.84 -6.76
C PHE A 18 10.22 2.57 -5.90
N THR A 19 10.77 2.67 -4.69
CA THR A 19 10.86 1.48 -3.83
C THR A 19 9.48 0.96 -3.43
N ALA A 20 8.48 1.84 -3.26
CA ALA A 20 7.10 1.43 -3.01
C ALA A 20 6.51 0.64 -4.19
N PHE A 21 6.83 1.02 -5.43
CA PHE A 21 6.46 0.25 -6.61
C PHE A 21 7.15 -1.11 -6.65
N ASP A 22 8.45 -1.16 -6.38
CA ASP A 22 9.22 -2.41 -6.38
C ASP A 22 8.74 -3.40 -5.32
N GLU A 23 8.38 -2.94 -4.12
CA GLU A 23 7.74 -3.79 -3.11
C GLU A 23 6.32 -4.20 -3.51
N PHE A 24 5.57 -3.29 -4.14
CA PHE A 24 4.19 -3.55 -4.57
C PHE A 24 4.10 -4.64 -5.65
N LYS A 25 5.09 -4.67 -6.57
CA LYS A 25 5.05 -5.53 -7.76
C LYS A 25 5.40 -6.98 -7.51
N ILE A 26 6.16 -7.34 -6.46
CA ILE A 26 6.72 -8.69 -6.23
C ILE A 26 5.71 -9.82 -6.51
N ASP A 27 4.50 -9.76 -5.94
CA ASP A 27 3.47 -10.81 -6.10
C ASP A 27 2.42 -10.51 -7.19
N LYS A 28 2.60 -9.43 -7.95
CA LYS A 28 1.56 -8.88 -8.85
C LYS A 28 2.06 -8.61 -10.28
N LYS A 29 3.29 -9.00 -10.60
CA LYS A 29 3.94 -8.73 -11.91
C LYS A 29 3.13 -9.23 -13.10
N ASN A 30 2.48 -10.39 -12.98
CA ASN A 30 1.71 -11.01 -14.08
C ASN A 30 0.33 -10.36 -14.33
N ARG A 31 -0.03 -9.31 -13.59
CA ARG A 31 -1.31 -8.63 -13.77
C ARG A 31 -1.20 -7.58 -14.87
N LYS A 32 -2.09 -7.63 -15.86
CA LYS A 32 -2.09 -6.71 -17.01
C LYS A 32 -2.04 -5.24 -16.61
N ASP A 33 -2.78 -4.83 -15.58
CA ASP A 33 -2.78 -3.45 -15.07
C ASP A 33 -1.41 -3.03 -14.53
N VAL A 34 -0.70 -3.95 -13.87
CA VAL A 34 0.65 -3.70 -13.34
C VAL A 34 1.67 -3.63 -14.48
N MET A 35 1.58 -4.52 -15.47
CA MET A 35 2.48 -4.52 -16.63
C MET A 35 2.36 -3.23 -17.46
N VAL A 36 1.14 -2.76 -17.71
CA VAL A 36 0.90 -1.49 -18.43
C VAL A 36 1.47 -0.30 -17.64
N PHE A 37 1.33 -0.31 -16.31
CA PHE A 37 1.91 0.72 -15.47
C PHE A 37 3.45 0.66 -15.45
N GLU A 38 4.02 -0.55 -15.42
CA GLU A 38 5.47 -0.77 -15.42
C GLU A 38 6.12 -0.36 -16.76
N TRP A 39 5.40 -0.50 -17.88
CA TRP A 39 5.88 -0.07 -19.19
C TRP A 39 6.19 1.43 -19.26
N GLU A 40 5.33 2.27 -18.65
CA GLU A 40 5.55 3.72 -18.52
C GLU A 40 5.96 4.12 -17.08
N LEU A 41 6.74 3.28 -16.39
CA LEU A 41 7.01 3.43 -14.95
C LEU A 41 7.51 4.83 -14.55
N GLU A 42 8.58 5.30 -15.19
CA GLU A 42 9.20 6.58 -14.85
C GLU A 42 8.22 7.74 -15.01
N LYS A 43 7.56 7.81 -16.16
CA LYS A 43 6.53 8.81 -16.46
C LYS A 43 5.41 8.78 -15.42
N ASN A 44 4.87 7.61 -15.12
CA ASN A 44 3.79 7.44 -14.15
C ASN A 44 4.19 7.88 -12.74
N ILE A 45 5.41 7.56 -12.29
CA ILE A 45 5.92 7.92 -10.96
C ILE A 45 6.24 9.41 -10.86
N VAL A 46 6.88 9.98 -11.89
CA VAL A 46 7.19 11.41 -11.94
C VAL A 46 5.91 12.24 -11.99
N GLU A 47 4.91 11.83 -12.77
CA GLU A 47 3.61 12.50 -12.80
C GLU A 47 2.90 12.42 -11.44
N LEU A 48 2.91 11.26 -10.79
CA LEU A 48 2.38 11.10 -9.43
C LEU A 48 3.11 12.01 -8.43
N ASN A 49 4.43 12.05 -8.47
CA ASN A 49 5.23 12.93 -7.62
C ASN A 49 4.88 14.42 -7.84
N ARG A 50 4.81 14.86 -9.10
CA ARG A 50 4.41 16.23 -9.45
C ARG A 50 3.01 16.57 -8.91
N ASP A 51 2.04 15.68 -9.11
CA ASP A 51 0.69 15.90 -8.62
C ASP A 51 0.60 15.96 -7.09
N LEU A 52 1.47 15.24 -6.39
CA LEU A 52 1.58 15.31 -4.93
C LEU A 52 2.24 16.61 -4.46
N ILE A 53 3.31 17.05 -5.13
CA ILE A 53 4.00 18.32 -4.85
C ILE A 53 3.04 19.50 -5.03
N TYR A 54 2.29 19.52 -6.14
CA TYR A 54 1.33 20.59 -6.44
C TYR A 54 -0.02 20.41 -5.76
N HIS A 55 -0.19 19.41 -4.89
CA HIS A 55 -1.46 19.08 -4.23
C HIS A 55 -2.64 18.90 -5.21
N LYS A 56 -2.37 18.44 -6.43
CA LYS A 56 -3.35 18.15 -7.48
C LYS A 56 -3.80 16.69 -7.52
N TYR A 57 -3.14 15.83 -6.75
CA TYR A 57 -3.48 14.42 -6.69
C TYR A 57 -4.96 14.21 -6.34
N LYS A 58 -5.67 13.50 -7.21
CA LYS A 58 -7.04 13.03 -6.98
C LYS A 58 -7.07 11.52 -7.12
N HIS A 59 -7.73 10.88 -6.18
CA HIS A 59 -7.86 9.44 -6.17
C HIS A 59 -8.66 8.94 -7.38
N GLY A 60 -8.19 7.85 -8.00
CA GLY A 60 -8.86 7.23 -9.13
C GLY A 60 -10.19 6.57 -8.76
N LYS A 61 -10.95 6.18 -9.80
CA LYS A 61 -12.15 5.35 -9.62
C LYS A 61 -11.78 3.93 -9.19
N TYR A 62 -12.62 3.34 -8.35
CA TYR A 62 -12.50 1.94 -7.97
C TYR A 62 -13.06 1.02 -9.06
N SER A 63 -12.35 -0.07 -9.36
CA SER A 63 -12.87 -1.19 -10.13
C SER A 63 -13.56 -2.16 -9.18
N GLU A 64 -14.79 -2.57 -9.50
CA GLU A 64 -15.57 -3.50 -8.67
C GLU A 64 -15.54 -4.91 -9.27
N PHE A 65 -15.38 -5.93 -8.43
CA PHE A 65 -15.55 -7.32 -8.82
C PHE A 65 -16.05 -8.14 -7.63
N ARG A 66 -16.79 -9.23 -7.91
CA ARG A 66 -17.31 -10.13 -6.88
C ARG A 66 -16.44 -11.38 -6.81
N ILE A 67 -16.10 -11.79 -5.59
CA ILE A 67 -15.44 -13.07 -5.29
C ILE A 67 -16.23 -13.79 -4.21
N CYS A 68 -16.27 -15.13 -4.28
CA CYS A 68 -16.85 -15.98 -3.25
C CYS A 68 -15.74 -16.86 -2.64
N ASP A 69 -15.30 -16.56 -1.42
CA ASP A 69 -14.31 -17.38 -0.68
C ASP A 69 -14.36 -17.14 0.84
N PRO A 70 -14.85 -18.08 1.67
CA PRO A 70 -16.07 -18.90 1.56
C PRO A 70 -17.38 -18.08 1.64
N LYS A 71 -17.29 -16.76 1.89
CA LYS A 71 -18.43 -15.82 1.93
C LYS A 71 -18.38 -14.88 0.71
N PRO A 72 -19.51 -14.64 0.01
CA PRO A 72 -19.56 -13.65 -1.07
C PRO A 72 -19.17 -12.26 -0.59
N ARG A 73 -18.27 -11.61 -1.32
CA ARG A 73 -17.85 -10.23 -1.05
C ARG A 73 -17.66 -9.45 -2.35
N MET A 74 -18.12 -8.20 -2.34
CA MET A 74 -17.84 -7.23 -3.40
C MET A 74 -16.53 -6.52 -3.06
N ILE A 75 -15.54 -6.69 -3.92
CA ILE A 75 -14.20 -6.12 -3.75
C ILE A 75 -14.08 -4.90 -4.65
N ARG A 76 -13.61 -3.81 -4.07
CA ARG A 76 -13.26 -2.57 -4.76
C ARG A 76 -11.74 -2.45 -4.82
N LYS A 77 -11.19 -2.42 -6.04
CA LYS A 77 -9.76 -2.32 -6.29
C LYS A 77 -9.44 -0.94 -6.86
N ALA A 78 -8.57 -0.20 -6.17
CA ALA A 78 -8.04 1.07 -6.66
C ALA A 78 -7.06 0.85 -7.82
N THR A 79 -6.75 1.92 -8.55
CA THR A 79 -5.81 1.87 -9.69
C THR A 79 -4.39 1.49 -9.22
N VAL A 80 -3.49 1.15 -10.15
CA VAL A 80 -2.08 0.87 -9.77
C VAL A 80 -1.44 2.11 -9.16
N ARG A 81 -1.64 3.28 -9.78
CA ARG A 81 -1.15 4.58 -9.31
C ARG A 81 -1.50 4.83 -7.84
N ASP A 82 -2.78 4.67 -7.49
CA ASP A 82 -3.25 4.88 -6.13
C ASP A 82 -2.66 3.86 -5.14
N ARG A 83 -2.55 2.59 -5.55
CA ARG A 83 -1.99 1.52 -4.71
C ARG A 83 -0.50 1.71 -4.45
N VAL A 84 0.25 2.27 -5.40
CA VAL A 84 1.65 2.66 -5.20
C VAL A 84 1.75 3.75 -4.14
N LEU A 85 0.90 4.77 -4.22
CA LEU A 85 0.85 5.82 -3.19
C LEU A 85 0.50 5.23 -1.81
N HIS A 86 -0.49 4.34 -1.72
CA HIS A 86 -0.83 3.68 -0.46
C HIS A 86 0.35 2.90 0.11
N ARG A 87 1.14 2.22 -0.75
CA ARG A 87 2.36 1.53 -0.31
C ARG A 87 3.41 2.51 0.17
N ALA A 88 3.62 3.62 -0.54
CA ALA A 88 4.58 4.67 -0.16
C ALA A 88 4.23 5.30 1.21
N VAL A 89 2.95 5.55 1.47
CA VAL A 89 2.45 6.01 2.77
C VAL A 89 2.70 4.95 3.85
N PHE A 90 2.36 3.69 3.58
CA PHE A 90 2.55 2.59 4.52
C PHE A 90 4.02 2.42 4.92
N ARG A 91 4.97 2.51 3.98
CA ARG A 91 6.41 2.36 4.27
C ARG A 91 6.92 3.36 5.29
N ILE A 92 6.45 4.60 5.23
CA ILE A 92 6.90 5.67 6.14
C ILE A 92 6.13 5.63 7.47
N LEU A 93 4.82 5.38 7.43
CA LEU A 93 3.99 5.42 8.64
C LEU A 93 4.12 4.15 9.49
N ASN A 94 4.21 2.98 8.87
CA ASN A 94 4.16 1.71 9.61
C ASN A 94 5.26 1.58 10.68
N PRO A 95 6.54 1.93 10.42
CA PRO A 95 7.59 1.89 11.45
C PRO A 95 7.33 2.84 12.62
N LEU A 96 6.56 3.91 12.42
CA LEU A 96 6.22 4.87 13.47
C LEU A 96 5.13 4.33 14.40
N PHE A 97 4.16 3.61 13.83
CA PHE A 97 3.02 3.07 14.57
C PHE A 97 3.29 1.67 15.16
N GLU A 98 4.20 0.88 14.56
CA GLU A 98 4.52 -0.48 15.05
C GLU A 98 4.76 -0.56 16.56
N PRO A 99 5.57 0.32 17.17
CA PRO A 99 5.82 0.29 18.62
C PRO A 99 4.62 0.68 19.48
N SER A 100 3.63 1.39 18.93
CA SER A 100 2.46 1.89 19.65
C SER A 100 1.32 0.88 19.72
N PHE A 101 1.37 -0.16 18.91
CA PHE A 101 0.30 -1.14 18.91
C PHE A 101 0.41 -2.11 20.10
N ILE A 102 -0.75 -2.59 20.54
CA ILE A 102 -0.87 -3.69 21.49
C ILE A 102 -0.13 -4.92 20.93
N SER A 103 0.22 -5.89 21.77
CA SER A 103 0.95 -7.11 21.39
C SER A 103 0.15 -8.13 20.56
N HIS A 104 -1.19 -8.07 20.59
CA HIS A 104 -2.10 -9.06 19.96
C HIS A 104 -2.81 -8.70 18.63
N PRO A 105 -2.60 -7.56 17.95
CA PRO A 105 -3.05 -7.36 16.58
C PRO A 105 -2.08 -8.01 15.60
N PHE A 106 -2.45 -9.19 15.09
CA PHE A 106 -1.66 -9.93 14.11
C PHE A 106 -2.01 -9.58 12.66
N SER A 107 -3.15 -8.95 12.41
CA SER A 107 -3.57 -8.63 11.04
C SER A 107 -2.60 -7.66 10.35
N CYS A 108 -2.25 -7.95 9.09
CA CYS A 108 -1.43 -7.09 8.22
C CYS A 108 0.02 -6.83 8.70
N ARG A 109 0.54 -7.64 9.64
CA ARG A 109 1.95 -7.63 10.05
C ARG A 109 2.72 -8.80 9.46
N GLY A 110 4.03 -8.62 9.25
CA GLY A 110 4.92 -9.67 8.73
C GLY A 110 5.08 -10.90 9.64
N LYS A 111 4.47 -10.92 10.84
CA LYS A 111 4.60 -11.99 11.84
C LYS A 111 3.44 -12.99 11.85
N THR A 112 2.67 -13.07 10.78
CA THR A 112 1.35 -13.74 10.84
C THR A 112 1.27 -14.88 9.88
N ARG A 113 1.71 -16.06 10.33
CA ARG A 113 1.27 -17.32 9.71
C ARG A 113 0.80 -18.43 10.65
N VAL A 114 1.10 -18.45 11.97
CA VAL A 114 0.80 -19.68 12.76
C VAL A 114 0.23 -19.46 14.17
N VAL A 115 0.36 -18.30 14.81
CA VAL A 115 0.10 -18.20 16.27
C VAL A 115 -1.39 -18.06 16.65
N VAL A 116 -2.25 -17.59 15.75
CA VAL A 116 -3.64 -17.23 16.10
C VAL A 116 -4.56 -18.45 16.30
N VAL A 117 -4.21 -19.64 15.78
CA VAL A 117 -5.10 -20.82 15.82
C VAL A 117 -4.96 -21.64 17.12
N ARG A 118 -4.01 -21.33 18.01
CA ARG A 118 -3.73 -22.16 19.20
C ARG A 118 -4.35 -21.69 20.53
N ARG A 119 -5.26 -20.70 20.53
CA ARG A 119 -5.83 -20.14 21.79
C ARG A 119 -7.35 -20.25 21.91
N THR A 120 -7.93 -21.34 21.39
CA THR A 120 -9.35 -21.65 21.62
C THR A 120 -9.56 -23.11 21.99
N VAL A 121 -8.78 -23.63 22.95
CA VAL A 121 -9.22 -24.75 23.78
C VAL A 121 -8.50 -24.64 25.13
N ALA A 122 -9.25 -24.23 26.15
CA ALA A 122 -8.96 -24.43 27.56
C ALA A 122 -10.32 -24.63 28.24
#